data_AF-A0A158K8Z4-F1
#
_entry.id   AF-A0A158K8Z4-F1
#
_cell.length_a   1.000
_cell.length_b   1.000
_cell.length_c   1.000
_cell.angle_alpha   90.00
_cell.angle_beta   90.00
_cell.angle_gamma   90.00
#
_symmetry.space_group_name_H-M   'P 1'
#
loop_
_entity.id
_entity.type
_entity.pdbx_description
1 polymer ?
#
loop_
_entity_poly.entity_id
_entity_poly.type
_entity_poly.pdbx_seq_one_letter_code
_entity_poly.pdbx_strand_id
1 'polypeptide(L)'
;MAYSCTDFVDDVLNNMVVRSWIKPVQYGPDDPQAQCDAVLGAISDADVSLRLTADAKQFYAELLDAVETLTGIAEEHGALALANVVYLQTAILKGGVIELTRDEADNLAFVKDLPSGCRWWQSVKLIE
;
A
#
# COMPACT_ATOMS: atom_id res chain seq x y z
N MET A 1 -31.73 -30.95 -6.43
CA MET A 1 -30.33 -31.22 -6.03
C MET A 1 -30.05 -30.38 -4.80
N ALA A 2 -29.45 -30.95 -3.76
CA ALA A 2 -29.06 -30.18 -2.58
C ALA A 2 -27.69 -29.55 -2.84
N TYR A 3 -27.52 -28.29 -2.45
CA TYR A 3 -26.24 -27.60 -2.51
C TYR A 3 -25.24 -28.29 -1.58
N SER A 4 -24.08 -28.66 -2.10
CA SER A 4 -23.05 -29.43 -1.40
C SER A 4 -21.87 -28.55 -0.98
N CYS A 5 -21.00 -29.09 -0.11
CA CYS A 5 -19.78 -28.40 0.29
C CYS A 5 -18.83 -28.17 -0.89
N THR A 6 -18.83 -29.06 -1.89
CA THR A 6 -18.02 -28.90 -3.10
C THR A 6 -18.54 -27.75 -3.95
N ASP A 7 -19.86 -27.62 -4.13
CA ASP A 7 -20.45 -26.49 -4.85
C ASP A 7 -20.05 -25.15 -4.20
N PHE A 8 -20.04 -25.09 -2.85
CA PHE A 8 -19.58 -23.92 -2.11
C PHE A 8 -18.11 -23.58 -2.36
N VAL A 9 -17.23 -24.58 -2.31
CA VAL A 9 -15.80 -24.40 -2.56
C VAL A 9 -15.57 -23.88 -3.98
N ASP A 10 -16.20 -24.50 -4.97
CA ASP A 10 -16.08 -24.11 -6.37
C ASP A 10 -16.59 -22.69 -6.60
N ASP A 11 -17.74 -22.32 -6.04
CA ASP A 11 -18.30 -20.96 -6.15
C ASP A 11 -17.35 -19.89 -5.58
N VAL A 12 -16.76 -20.16 -4.41
CA VAL A 12 -15.81 -19.24 -3.75
C VAL A 12 -14.53 -19.12 -4.57
N LEU A 13 -13.91 -20.24 -4.97
CA LEU A 13 -12.68 -20.24 -5.77
C LEU A 13 -12.90 -19.55 -7.12
N ASN A 14 -13.99 -19.85 -7.82
CA ASN A 14 -14.34 -19.20 -9.07
C ASN A 14 -14.52 -17.70 -8.90
N ASN A 15 -15.20 -17.25 -7.83
CA ASN A 15 -15.36 -15.82 -7.55
C ASN A 15 -14.00 -15.12 -7.34
N MET A 16 -13.11 -15.73 -6.55
CA MET A 16 -11.79 -15.16 -6.27
C MET A 16 -10.90 -15.13 -7.51
N VAL A 17 -10.99 -16.12 -8.40
CA VAL A 17 -10.31 -16.12 -9.70
C VAL A 17 -10.85 -15.01 -10.60
N VAL A 18 -12.18 -14.84 -10.69
CA VAL A 18 -12.82 -13.76 -11.47
C VAL A 18 -12.35 -12.38 -10.99
N ARG A 19 -12.16 -12.21 -9.68
CA ARG A 19 -11.62 -10.98 -9.08
C ARG A 19 -10.10 -10.85 -9.20
N SER A 20 -9.41 -11.84 -9.76
CA SER A 20 -7.95 -11.93 -9.85
C SER A 20 -7.23 -11.92 -8.50
N TRP A 21 -7.91 -12.35 -7.43
CA TRP A 21 -7.34 -12.46 -6.09
C TRP A 21 -6.48 -13.71 -5.94
N ILE A 22 -6.85 -14.79 -6.63
CA ILE A 22 -6.06 -16.03 -6.74
C ILE A 22 -5.96 -16.46 -8.20
N LYS A 23 -5.01 -17.32 -8.51
CA LYS A 23 -4.80 -17.91 -9.85
C LYS A 23 -5.01 -19.43 -9.76
N PRO A 24 -5.70 -20.05 -10.74
CA PRO A 24 -5.95 -21.50 -10.73
C PRO A 24 -4.68 -22.37 -10.68
N VAL A 25 -3.52 -21.83 -11.08
CA VAL A 25 -2.23 -22.53 -11.01
C VAL A 25 -1.68 -22.66 -9.58
N GLN A 26 -2.26 -21.96 -8.60
CA GLN A 26 -1.78 -21.95 -7.21
C GLN A 26 -2.25 -23.16 -6.39
N TYR A 27 -3.25 -23.91 -6.84
CA TYR A 27 -3.83 -25.03 -6.10
C TYR A 27 -4.30 -26.15 -7.04
N GLY A 28 -4.30 -27.38 -6.55
CA GLY A 28 -4.89 -28.52 -7.25
C GLY A 28 -6.42 -28.54 -7.10
N PRO A 29 -7.16 -29.09 -8.08
CA PRO A 29 -8.63 -29.21 -8.00
C PRO A 29 -9.08 -30.11 -6.83
N ASP A 30 -8.27 -31.09 -6.46
CA ASP A 30 -8.54 -32.04 -5.37
C ASP A 30 -7.63 -31.82 -4.15
N ASP A 31 -7.13 -30.59 -3.95
CA ASP A 31 -6.30 -30.21 -2.80
C ASP A 31 -6.97 -29.12 -1.96
N PRO A 32 -7.88 -29.51 -1.03
CA PRO A 32 -8.58 -28.55 -0.18
C PRO A 32 -7.64 -27.73 0.71
N GLN A 33 -6.47 -28.26 1.06
CA GLN A 33 -5.51 -27.53 1.88
C GLN A 33 -4.86 -26.42 1.07
N ALA A 34 -4.36 -26.70 -0.14
CA ALA A 34 -3.80 -25.68 -1.03
C ALA A 34 -4.85 -24.63 -1.43
N GLN A 35 -6.10 -25.02 -1.62
CA GLN A 35 -7.22 -24.11 -1.86
C GLN A 35 -7.46 -23.17 -0.68
N CYS A 36 -7.48 -23.72 0.55
CA CYS A 36 -7.61 -22.93 1.78
C CYS A 36 -6.46 -21.94 1.95
N ASP A 37 -5.22 -22.40 1.77
CA ASP A 37 -4.03 -21.56 1.88
C ASP A 37 -4.04 -20.43 0.85
N ALA A 38 -4.47 -20.69 -0.39
CA ALA A 38 -4.61 -19.67 -1.42
C ALA A 38 -5.67 -18.61 -1.06
N VAL A 39 -6.83 -19.05 -0.54
CA VAL A 39 -7.91 -18.15 -0.10
C VAL A 39 -7.45 -17.27 1.06
N LEU A 40 -6.85 -17.87 2.10
CA LEU A 40 -6.37 -17.14 3.27
C LEU A 40 -5.23 -16.18 2.91
N GLY A 41 -4.31 -16.60 2.04
CA GLY A 41 -3.26 -15.74 1.50
C GLY A 41 -3.83 -14.53 0.79
N ALA A 42 -4.79 -14.72 -0.12
CA ALA A 42 -5.43 -13.61 -0.84
C ALA A 42 -6.21 -12.65 0.07
N ILE A 43 -6.88 -13.16 1.11
CA ILE A 43 -7.55 -12.31 2.12
C ILE A 43 -6.51 -11.49 2.90
N SER A 44 -5.39 -12.11 3.29
CA SER A 44 -4.30 -11.42 3.98
C SER A 44 -3.69 -10.32 3.11
N ASP A 45 -3.44 -10.61 1.83
CA ASP A 45 -2.90 -9.63 0.87
C ASP A 45 -3.89 -8.46 0.66
N ALA A 46 -5.19 -8.76 0.58
CA ALA A 46 -6.23 -7.74 0.48
C ALA A 46 -6.29 -6.84 1.73
N ASP A 47 -6.19 -7.42 2.93
CA ASP A 47 -6.13 -6.67 4.19
C ASP A 47 -4.90 -5.74 4.23
N VAL A 48 -3.72 -6.25 3.86
CA VAL A 48 -2.50 -5.43 3.75
C VAL A 48 -2.71 -4.29 2.76
N SER A 49 -3.23 -4.57 1.56
CA SER A 49 -3.49 -3.54 0.55
C SER A 49 -4.49 -2.46 1.01
N LEU A 50 -5.54 -2.85 1.75
CA LEU A 50 -6.50 -1.92 2.33
C LEU A 50 -5.86 -1.00 3.36
N ARG A 51 -5.01 -1.55 4.25
CA ARG A 51 -4.27 -0.76 5.24
C ARG A 51 -3.32 0.23 4.59
N LEU A 52 -2.53 -0.21 3.61
CA LEU A 52 -1.61 0.66 2.87
C LEU A 52 -2.35 1.78 2.11
N THR A 53 -3.52 1.47 1.56
CA THR A 53 -4.38 2.48 0.90
C THR A 53 -4.93 3.49 1.91
N ALA A 54 -5.32 3.04 3.10
CA ALA A 54 -5.78 3.93 4.17
C ALA A 54 -4.64 4.83 4.65
N ASP A 55 -3.44 4.28 4.83
CA ASP A 55 -2.24 5.02 5.21
C ASP A 55 -1.87 6.08 4.17
N ALA A 56 -1.85 5.74 2.88
CA ALA A 56 -1.55 6.69 1.81
C ALA A 56 -2.59 7.83 1.72
N LYS A 57 -3.87 7.53 1.99
CA LYS A 57 -4.92 8.54 2.09
C LYS A 57 -4.72 9.46 3.29
N GLN A 58 -4.38 8.88 4.44
CA GLN A 58 -4.12 9.66 5.65
C GLN A 58 -2.88 10.56 5.47
N PHE A 59 -1.80 10.05 4.89
CA PHE A 59 -0.62 10.85 4.55
C PHE A 59 -0.98 12.05 3.69
N TYR A 60 -1.77 11.83 2.62
CA TYR A 60 -2.19 12.91 1.74
C TYR A 60 -3.09 13.95 2.43
N ALA A 61 -3.98 13.52 3.33
CA ALA A 61 -4.79 14.42 4.13
C ALA A 61 -3.94 15.26 5.10
N GLU A 62 -3.05 14.62 5.86
CA GLU A 62 -2.14 15.31 6.79
C GLU A 62 -1.24 16.31 6.06
N LEU A 63 -0.77 15.95 4.86
CA LEU A 63 0.00 16.85 4.01
C LEU A 63 -0.80 18.08 3.62
N LEU A 64 -2.02 17.92 3.07
CA LEU A 64 -2.86 19.04 2.66
C LEU A 64 -3.32 19.93 3.82
N ASP A 65 -3.40 19.38 5.04
CA ASP A 65 -3.68 20.19 6.23
C ASP A 65 -2.44 20.97 6.70
N ALA A 66 -1.23 20.45 6.44
CA ALA A 66 0.02 21.09 6.81
C ALA A 66 0.51 22.13 5.81
N VAL A 67 0.18 21.98 4.52
CA VAL A 67 0.56 22.92 3.46
C VAL A 67 -0.66 23.58 2.85
N GLU A 68 -0.61 24.89 2.62
CA GLU A 68 -1.73 25.63 2.03
C GLU A 68 -2.05 25.14 0.60
N THR A 69 -1.02 24.77 -0.16
CA THR A 69 -1.13 24.18 -1.50
C THR A 69 0.02 23.20 -1.78
N LEU A 70 -0.19 22.25 -2.69
CA LEU A 70 0.91 21.38 -3.16
C LEU A 70 2.03 22.17 -3.83
N THR A 71 1.72 23.30 -4.47
CA THR A 71 2.72 24.23 -5.02
C THR A 71 3.52 24.93 -3.92
N GLY A 72 2.93 25.18 -2.75
CA GLY A 72 3.62 25.71 -1.57
C GLY A 72 4.80 24.85 -1.13
N ILE A 73 4.70 23.52 -1.28
CA ILE A 73 5.84 22.61 -1.02
C ILE A 73 7.02 22.96 -1.92
N ALA A 74 6.76 23.23 -3.21
CA ALA A 74 7.83 23.56 -4.15
C ALA A 74 8.42 24.96 -3.88
N GLU A 75 7.60 25.89 -3.39
CA GLU A 75 8.01 27.26 -3.05
C GLU A 75 8.84 27.31 -1.76
N GLU A 76 8.46 26.53 -0.74
CA GLU A 76 9.10 26.53 0.58
C GLU A 76 10.28 25.54 0.68
N HIS A 77 10.14 24.36 0.08
CA HIS A 77 11.10 23.25 0.20
C HIS A 77 11.75 22.83 -1.12
N GLY A 78 11.37 23.47 -2.22
CA GLY A 78 11.92 23.22 -3.56
C GLY A 78 11.16 22.14 -4.35
N ALA A 79 11.32 22.19 -5.68
CA ALA A 79 10.60 21.28 -6.60
C ALA A 79 10.91 19.79 -6.37
N LEU A 80 12.12 19.46 -5.91
CA LEU A 80 12.50 18.09 -5.57
C LEU A 80 11.73 17.57 -4.34
N ALA A 81 11.46 18.44 -3.35
CA ALA A 81 10.66 18.04 -2.19
C ALA A 81 9.23 17.66 -2.59
N LEU A 82 8.60 18.43 -3.50
CA LEU A 82 7.29 18.09 -4.06
C LEU A 82 7.31 16.72 -4.77
N ALA A 83 8.33 16.45 -5.60
CA ALA A 83 8.46 15.16 -6.25
C ALA A 83 8.63 14.01 -5.23
N ASN A 84 9.47 14.22 -4.20
CA ASN A 84 9.72 13.24 -3.16
C ASN A 84 8.48 12.95 -2.30
N VAL A 85 7.62 13.95 -2.06
CA VAL A 85 6.32 13.74 -1.40
C VAL A 85 5.41 12.82 -2.22
N VAL A 86 5.34 13.00 -3.54
CA VAL A 86 4.55 12.13 -4.43
C VAL A 86 5.12 10.72 -4.48
N TYR A 87 6.45 10.59 -4.52
CA TYR A 87 7.10 9.29 -4.45
C TYR A 87 6.88 8.61 -3.09
N LEU A 88 6.91 9.37 -1.99
CA LEU A 88 6.64 8.87 -0.64
C LEU A 88 5.20 8.36 -0.53
N GLN A 89 4.21 9.11 -1.02
CA GLN A 89 2.81 8.65 -1.07
C GLN A 89 2.70 7.33 -1.83
N THR A 90 3.37 7.23 -2.98
CA THR A 90 3.36 6.01 -3.81
C THR A 90 4.05 4.84 -3.10
N ALA A 91 5.14 5.11 -2.38
CA ALA A 91 5.84 4.11 -1.58
C ALA A 91 4.95 3.59 -0.45
N ILE A 92 4.28 4.47 0.31
CA ILE A 92 3.31 4.09 1.35
C ILE A 92 2.19 3.24 0.74
N LEU A 93 1.60 3.67 -0.38
CA LEU A 93 0.53 2.93 -1.06
C LEU A 93 0.94 1.51 -1.47
N LYS A 94 2.22 1.32 -1.83
CA LYS A 94 2.77 0.03 -2.27
C LYS A 94 3.47 -0.76 -1.16
N GLY A 95 3.53 -0.23 0.06
CA GLY A 95 4.29 -0.83 1.17
C GLY A 95 5.81 -0.86 0.92
N GLY A 96 6.32 0.11 0.17
CA GLY A 96 7.72 0.25 -0.21
C GLY A 96 8.43 1.40 0.50
N VAL A 97 9.61 1.72 -0.02
CA VAL A 97 10.47 2.82 0.46
C VAL A 97 10.95 3.69 -0.69
N ILE A 98 11.21 4.97 -0.41
CA ILE A 98 12.00 5.85 -1.28
C ILE A 98 13.42 5.97 -0.75
N GLU A 99 14.38 6.10 -1.65
CA GLU A 99 15.78 6.33 -1.31
C GLU A 99 16.09 7.81 -1.50
N LEU A 100 16.63 8.45 -0.46
CA LEU A 100 16.97 9.87 -0.46
C LEU A 100 18.42 10.05 -0.02
N THR A 101 19.11 10.97 -0.69
CA THR A 101 20.37 11.53 -0.18
C THR A 101 20.12 12.37 1.08
N ARG A 102 21.18 12.72 1.82
CA ARG A 102 21.03 13.56 3.03
C ARG A 102 20.38 14.91 2.72
N ASP A 103 20.81 15.57 1.65
CA ASP A 103 20.26 16.87 1.25
C ASP A 103 18.76 16.77 0.89
N GLU A 104 18.35 15.71 0.20
CA GLU A 104 16.94 15.46 -0.12
C GLU A 104 16.11 15.14 1.13
N ALA A 105 16.68 14.39 2.07
CA ALA A 105 16.02 14.07 3.33
C ALA A 105 15.83 15.30 4.22
N ASP A 106 16.78 16.22 4.21
CA ASP A 106 16.67 17.50 4.93
C ASP A 106 15.56 18.38 4.33
N ASN A 107 15.46 18.43 2.99
CA ASN A 107 14.37 19.14 2.31
C ASN A 107 12.99 18.51 2.54
N LEU A 108 12.93 17.21 2.85
CA LEU A 108 11.69 16.48 3.17
C LEU A 108 11.42 16.41 4.68
N ALA A 109 12.28 16.96 5.53
CA ALA A 109 12.22 16.77 6.98
C ALA A 109 10.89 17.23 7.62
N PHE A 110 10.21 18.21 7.02
CA PHE A 110 8.90 18.70 7.46
C PHE A 110 7.83 17.59 7.51
N VAL A 111 7.98 16.52 6.73
CA VAL A 111 7.07 15.35 6.79
C VAL A 111 7.10 14.68 8.17
N LYS A 112 8.20 14.79 8.92
CA LYS A 112 8.28 14.26 10.30
C LYS A 112 7.41 15.03 11.28
N ASP A 113 7.09 16.29 10.99
CA ASP A 113 6.28 17.15 11.84
C ASP A 113 4.77 16.95 11.62
N LEU A 114 4.38 16.15 10.61
CA LEU A 114 3.00 15.72 10.41
C LEU A 114 2.51 14.88 11.60
N PRO A 115 1.19 14.82 11.87
CA PRO A 115 0.64 14.04 12.98
C PRO A 115 1.12 12.59 13.04
N SER A 116 1.29 11.95 11.88
CA SER A 116 1.84 10.60 11.75
C SER A 116 3.23 10.56 11.11
N GLY A 117 3.98 11.65 11.17
CA GLY A 117 5.25 11.83 10.47
C GLY A 117 6.27 10.72 10.69
N CYS A 118 6.40 10.24 11.94
CA CYS A 118 7.26 9.09 12.28
C CYS A 118 6.89 7.81 11.52
N ARG A 119 5.60 7.56 11.26
CA ARG A 119 5.12 6.40 10.49
C ARG A 119 5.47 6.57 9.01
N TRP A 120 5.24 7.75 8.44
CA TRP A 120 5.57 8.04 7.05
C TRP A 120 7.06 7.95 6.78
N TRP A 121 7.89 8.36 7.73
CA TRP A 121 9.34 8.29 7.62
C TRP A 121 9.90 6.86 7.60
N GLN A 122 9.11 5.83 7.98
CA GLN A 122 9.51 4.43 7.83
C GLN A 122 9.62 4.02 6.35
N SER A 123 8.92 4.72 5.46
CA SER A 123 9.03 4.56 4.00
C SER A 123 10.17 5.37 3.40
N VAL A 124 11.08 5.92 4.20
CA VAL A 124 12.27 6.66 3.73
C VAL A 124 13.53 5.91 4.14
N LYS A 125 14.41 5.67 3.18
CA LYS A 125 15.73 5.09 3.38
C LYS A 125 16.80 6.08 2.94
N LEU A 126 17.77 6.34 3.82
CA LEU A 126 18.88 7.24 3.50
C LEU A 126 19.95 6.48 2.72
N ILE A 127 20.42 7.08 1.64
CA ILE A 127 21.59 6.63 0.87
C ILE A 127 22.74 7.64 1.03
N GLU A 128 23.97 7.13 0.98
CA GLU A 128 25.20 7.93 1.14
C GLU A 128 25.45 8.89 -0.03
#